data_AF-A0A7X9EE54-F1
#
_entry.id   AF-A0A7X9EE54-F1
#
_cell.length_a   1.000
_cell.length_b   1.000
_cell.length_c   1.000
_cell.angle_alpha   90.00
_cell.angle_beta   90.00
_cell.angle_gamma   90.00
#
_symmetry.space_group_name_H-M   'P 1'
#
loop_
_entity.id
_entity.type
_entity.pdbx_description
1 polymer ?
#
loop_
_entity_poly.entity_id
_entity_poly.type
_entity_poly.pdbx_seq_one_letter_code
_entity_poly.pdbx_strand_id
1 'polypeptide(L)' 'MAFIEINGGKQLSGEVNIQGSKNAVLPILAATVLINGIVKLNNCPRILDVFH' A
#
# COMPACT_ATOMS: atom_id res chain seq x y z
N MET A 1 7.96 -12.39 -20.94
CA MET A 1 8.61 -12.22 -19.62
C MET A 1 9.05 -10.78 -19.49
N ALA A 2 8.69 -10.11 -18.40
CA ALA A 2 9.20 -8.77 -18.11
C ALA A 2 10.52 -8.88 -17.33
N PHE A 3 11.45 -7.96 -17.57
CA PHE A 3 12.68 -7.82 -16.79
C PHE A 3 12.86 -6.36 -16.37
N ILE A 4 13.63 -6.14 -15.31
CA ILE A 4 14.05 -4.81 -14.86
C ILE A 4 15.57 -4.79 -14.95
N GLU A 5 16.11 -3.80 -15.65
CA GLU A 5 17.55 -3.54 -15.72
C GLU A 5 17.89 -2.34 -14.83
N ILE A 6 18.88 -2.51 -13.95
CA ILE A 6 19.31 -1.48 -13.01
C ILE A 6 20.74 -1.07 -13.37
N ASN A 7 20.92 0.20 -13.71
CA ASN A 7 22.23 0.81 -13.91
C ASN A 7 22.78 1.32 -12.57
N GLY A 8 23.82 0.65 -12.06
CA GLY A 8 24.47 1.02 -10.81
C GLY A 8 25.31 2.30 -10.89
N GLY A 9 25.98 2.63 -9.78
CA GLY A 9 26.99 3.70 -9.73
C GLY A 9 26.50 5.09 -9.27
N LYS A 10 25.21 5.24 -8.94
CA LYS A 10 24.66 6.49 -8.37
C LYS A 10 24.14 6.27 -6.96
N GLN A 11 24.60 7.08 -6.02
CA GLN A 11 24.05 7.13 -4.66
C GLN A 11 22.64 7.74 -4.70
N LEU A 12 21.69 7.12 -3.99
CA LEU A 12 20.34 7.68 -3.84
C LEU A 12 20.38 8.93 -2.94
N SER A 13 19.63 9.97 -3.32
CA SER A 13 19.47 11.20 -2.56
C SER A 13 18.04 11.72 -2.74
N GLY A 14 17.44 12.21 -1.65
CA GLY A 14 16.07 12.71 -1.60
C GLY A 14 15.19 11.92 -0.64
N GLU A 15 13.88 12.18 -0.73
CA GLU A 15 12.85 11.60 0.12
C GLU A 15 11.72 11.05 -0.74
N VAL A 16 11.07 9.99 -0.26
CA VAL A 16 9.89 9.40 -0.90
C VAL A 16 8.82 9.12 0.15
N ASN A 17 7.56 9.29 -0.22
CA ASN A 17 6.43 8.91 0.63
C ASN A 17 6.08 7.44 0.38
N ILE A 18 5.98 6.67 1.46
CA ILE A 18 5.59 5.26 1.40
C ILE A 18 4.09 5.14 1.65
N GLN A 19 3.46 4.24 0.91
CA GLN A 19 2.06 3.87 1.11
C GLN A 19 1.83 3.17 2.46
N GLY A 20 0.58 3.09 2.93
CA GLY A 20 0.27 2.38 4.17
C GLY A 20 0.57 0.88 4.13
N SER A 21 0.60 0.25 5.31
CA SER A 21 0.94 -1.16 5.45
C SER A 21 -0.22 -2.07 5.07
N LYS A 22 0.07 -3.10 4.28
CA LYS A 22 -0.85 -4.22 4.00
C LYS A 22 -1.37 -4.84 5.29
N ASN A 23 -0.46 -5.12 6.22
CA ASN A 23 -0.78 -5.84 7.44
C ASN A 23 -1.57 -4.97 8.44
N ALA A 24 -1.57 -3.65 8.26
CA ALA A 24 -2.44 -2.75 8.99
C ALA A 24 -3.82 -2.63 8.33
N VAL A 25 -3.87 -2.44 6.99
CA VAL A 25 -5.14 -2.17 6.30
C VAL A 25 -6.06 -3.39 6.27
N LEU A 26 -5.55 -4.60 6.10
CA LEU A 26 -6.38 -5.81 5.97
C LEU A 26 -7.24 -6.10 7.22
N PRO A 27 -6.71 -6.11 8.46
CA PRO A 27 -7.56 -6.29 9.64
C PRO A 27 -8.50 -5.09 9.87
N ILE A 28 -8.09 -3.86 9.52
CA ILE A 28 -8.96 -2.68 9.61
C ILE A 28 -10.14 -2.82 8.63
N LEU A 29 -9.89 -3.24 7.40
CA LEU A 29 -10.92 -3.54 6.39
C LEU A 29 -11.89 -4.59 6.93
N ALA A 30 -11.40 -5.68 7.51
CA ALA A 30 -12.25 -6.71 8.12
C ALA A 30 -13.13 -6.14 9.26
N ALA A 31 -12.55 -5.30 10.12
CA ALA A 31 -13.29 -4.66 11.22
C ALA A 31 -14.40 -3.73 10.73
N THR A 32 -14.31 -3.16 9.52
CA THR A 32 -15.36 -2.27 8.98
C THR A 32 -16.71 -2.96 8.79
N VAL A 33 -16.74 -4.29 8.63
CA VAL A 33 -17.96 -5.10 8.54
C VAL A 33 -18.82 -5.00 9.81
N LEU A 34 -18.21 -4.65 10.95
CA LEU A 34 -18.90 -4.56 12.24
C LEU A 34 -19.62 -3.21 12.45
N ILE A 35 -19.44 -2.23 11.55
CA ILE A 35 -19.96 -0.87 11.71
C ILE A 35 -21.19 -0.65 10.82
N ASN A 36 -22.27 -0.13 11.41
CA ASN A 36 -23.38 0.42 10.63
C ASN A 36 -23.01 1.82 10.12
N GLY A 37 -22.92 1.99 8.81
CA GLY A 37 -22.63 3.27 8.17
C GLY A 37 -21.41 3.23 7.25
N ILE A 38 -20.93 4.42 6.84
CA ILE A 38 -19.81 4.54 5.91
C ILE A 38 -18.50 4.68 6.69
N VAL A 39 -17.57 3.76 6.44
CA VAL A 39 -16.18 3.87 6.91
C VAL A 39 -15.29 4.32 5.76
N LYS A 40 -14.51 5.39 5.98
CA LYS A 40 -13.53 5.90 5.01
C LYS A 40 -12.11 5.59 5.49
N LEU A 41 -11.43 4.67 4.79
CA LEU A 41 -10.03 4.36 5.05
C LEU A 41 -9.12 5.19 4.14
N ASN A 42 -8.11 5.82 4.73
CA ASN A 42 -7.11 6.63 4.01
C ASN A 42 -5.74 5.91 4.05
N ASN A 43 -4.84 6.29 3.14
CA ASN A 43 -3.48 5.73 3.04
C ASN A 43 -3.45 4.19 2.83
N CYS A 44 -4.42 3.63 2.11
CA CYS A 44 -4.42 2.21 1.76
C CYS A 44 -3.37 1.92 0.67
N PRO A 45 -2.54 0.87 0.80
CA PRO A 45 -1.56 0.50 -0.22
C PRO A 45 -2.23 0.04 -1.51
N ARG A 46 -1.69 0.45 -2.66
CA ARG A 46 -2.20 0.05 -3.97
C ARG A 46 -1.58 -1.29 -4.39
N ILE A 47 -2.07 -2.37 -3.78
CA ILE A 47 -1.64 -3.75 -4.03
C ILE A 47 -2.84 -4.66 -4.29
N LEU A 48 -2.58 -5.85 -4.84
CA LEU A 48 -3.62 -6.80 -5.23
C LEU A 48 -4.53 -7.16 -4.04
N ASP A 49 -3.97 -7.46 -2.87
CA ASP A 49 -4.73 -7.83 -1.67
C ASP A 49 -5.75 -6.78 -1.19
N VAL A 50 -5.72 -5.55 -1.72
CA VAL A 50 -6.55 -4.41 -1.28
C VAL A 50 -7.47 -3.88 -2.38
N PHE A 51 -7.04 -3.88 -3.65
CA PHE A 51 -7.73 -3.19 -4.75
C PHE A 51 -8.16 -4.09 -5.92
N HIS A 52 -7.98 -5.42 -5.82
CA HIS A 52 -8.34 -6.37 -6.87
C HIS A 52 -9.60 -7.17 -6.58
#